data_AF-A0A0D0EDB2-F1
#
_entry.id   AF-A0A0D0EDB2-F1
#
_cell.length_a   1.000
_cell.length_b   1.000
_cell.length_c   1.000
_cell.angle_alpha   90.00
_cell.angle_beta   90.00
_cell.angle_gamma   90.00
#
_symmetry.space_group_name_H-M   'P 1'
#
loop_
_entity.id
_entity.type
_entity.pdbx_description
1 polymer ?
#
loop_
_entity_poly.entity_id
_entity_poly.type
_entity_poly.pdbx_seq_one_letter_code
_entity_poly.pdbx_strand_id
1 'polypeptide(L)'
;MFRSFTTQASRCIASSSRAELHTSTVCRAKFQRPKKTVSKVQVKLDRKQGKDAARLYAVLGSEYNREDKWPGCDLQKTILTQDALYTTDQQPQVLNFAEGTVEIPPHLNYGIGGGEGKKLLFEVLPTLTAENGVTTFDENTVKETEEAMAEELQKANMFAKLVDLRNANARGLAYENRRRIIATFSTPSQPHDTGRPEVQAALLTMQIRNLWSHLLEFRKDVNNRRALRRLVHQRGKVLRYLKRLDRDRYEAVLPRLGLDEGSVEGELVI
;
A
#
# COMPACT_ATOMS: atom_id res chain seq x y z
N MET A 1 -28.40 -28.01 -88.62
CA MET A 1 -29.53 -27.73 -89.52
C MET A 1 -30.25 -26.49 -89.03
N PHE A 2 -30.30 -25.47 -89.87
CA PHE A 2 -31.10 -24.25 -89.68
C PHE A 2 -32.59 -24.58 -89.55
N ARG A 3 -33.32 -23.79 -88.73
CA ARG A 3 -34.59 -23.18 -89.15
C ARG A 3 -34.99 -22.05 -88.20
N SER A 4 -35.63 -21.07 -88.80
CA SER A 4 -35.80 -19.70 -88.38
C SER A 4 -37.29 -19.31 -88.38
N PHE A 5 -37.61 -18.30 -87.56
CA PHE A 5 -38.81 -17.42 -87.57
C PHE A 5 -40.20 -18.05 -87.40
N THR A 6 -40.96 -17.58 -86.41
CA THR A 6 -41.93 -16.47 -86.58
C THR A 6 -42.36 -15.87 -85.24
N THR A 7 -42.57 -14.56 -85.26
CA THR A 7 -43.14 -13.72 -84.22
C THR A 7 -44.66 -13.89 -84.12
N GLN A 8 -45.20 -13.91 -82.90
CA GLN A 8 -46.61 -13.58 -82.66
C GLN A 8 -46.71 -12.69 -81.42
N ALA A 9 -47.12 -11.45 -81.65
CA ALA A 9 -47.46 -10.50 -80.60
C ALA A 9 -48.87 -10.82 -80.08
N SER A 10 -48.98 -11.02 -78.77
CA SER A 10 -50.27 -11.07 -78.08
C SER A 10 -50.27 -9.98 -77.01
N ARG A 11 -51.10 -8.95 -77.23
CA ARG A 11 -51.36 -7.88 -76.27
C ARG A 11 -52.16 -8.47 -75.11
N CYS A 12 -51.61 -8.47 -73.91
CA CYS A 12 -52.38 -8.70 -72.69
C CYS A 12 -52.76 -7.35 -72.06
N ILE A 13 -54.05 -7.18 -71.86
CA ILE A 13 -54.72 -6.03 -71.25
C ILE A 13 -54.33 -5.97 -69.77
N ALA A 14 -53.86 -4.81 -69.33
CA ALA A 14 -53.55 -4.54 -67.94
C ALA A 14 -54.83 -4.62 -67.08
N SER A 15 -54.88 -5.59 -66.18
CA SER A 15 -55.81 -5.59 -65.04
C SER A 15 -55.08 -5.03 -63.83
N SER A 16 -55.55 -3.87 -63.36
CA SER A 16 -55.06 -3.20 -62.16
C SER A 16 -55.60 -3.91 -60.91
N SER A 17 -54.90 -4.95 -60.45
CA SER A 17 -55.02 -5.40 -59.06
C SER A 17 -54.04 -4.59 -58.20
N ARG A 18 -54.64 -3.74 -57.36
CA ARG A 18 -53.99 -2.82 -56.44
C ARG A 18 -53.25 -3.62 -55.36
N ALA A 19 -51.94 -3.47 -55.27
CA ALA A 19 -51.12 -4.08 -54.24
C ALA A 19 -51.47 -3.53 -52.85
N GLU A 20 -51.91 -4.39 -51.92
CA GLU A 20 -51.89 -4.08 -50.49
C GLU A 20 -50.46 -4.23 -49.97
N LEU A 21 -49.67 -3.17 -50.10
CA LEU A 21 -48.32 -3.08 -49.54
C LEU A 21 -48.21 -1.92 -48.55
N HIS A 22 -49.00 -1.91 -47.48
CA HIS A 22 -48.74 -1.07 -46.31
C HIS A 22 -49.24 -1.84 -45.07
N THR A 23 -48.43 -2.14 -44.05
CA THR A 23 -48.13 -1.15 -42.99
C THR A 23 -47.16 -1.65 -41.91
N SER A 24 -46.44 -2.77 -42.06
CA SER A 24 -45.61 -3.28 -40.93
C SER A 24 -44.29 -2.53 -40.71
N THR A 25 -43.69 -1.94 -41.75
CA THR A 25 -42.44 -1.17 -41.65
C THR A 25 -42.65 0.26 -41.16
N VAL A 26 -43.73 0.92 -41.58
CA VAL A 26 -44.06 2.30 -41.19
C VAL A 26 -44.48 2.36 -39.71
N CYS A 27 -45.22 1.36 -39.21
CA CYS A 27 -45.57 1.28 -37.79
C CYS A 27 -44.37 1.00 -36.88
N ARG A 28 -43.32 0.29 -37.36
CA ARG A 28 -42.07 0.08 -36.60
C ARG A 28 -41.20 1.33 -36.50
N ALA A 29 -41.25 2.24 -37.47
CA ALA A 29 -40.47 3.47 -37.45
C ALA A 29 -40.90 4.43 -36.33
N LYS A 30 -42.20 4.48 -36.00
CA LYS A 30 -42.75 5.34 -34.94
C LYS A 30 -42.44 4.86 -33.51
N PHE A 31 -41.95 3.62 -33.37
CA PHE A 31 -41.55 3.03 -32.07
C PHE A 31 -40.02 2.97 -31.87
N GLN A 32 -39.22 3.56 -32.77
CA GLN A 32 -37.78 3.68 -32.51
C GLN A 32 -37.55 4.76 -31.46
N ARG A 33 -37.27 4.33 -30.22
CA ARG A 33 -36.79 5.22 -29.15
C ARG A 33 -35.64 6.08 -29.70
N PRO A 34 -35.62 7.41 -29.44
CA PRO A 34 -34.53 8.26 -29.92
C PRO A 34 -33.22 7.72 -29.34
N LYS A 35 -32.29 7.34 -30.21
CA LYS A 35 -30.92 6.97 -29.79
C LYS A 35 -30.29 8.22 -29.18
N LYS A 36 -30.06 8.23 -27.87
CA LYS A 36 -29.29 9.28 -27.20
C LYS A 36 -27.91 9.36 -27.88
N THR A 37 -27.65 10.43 -28.62
CA THR A 37 -26.33 10.72 -29.21
C THR A 37 -25.42 11.24 -28.10
N VAL A 38 -24.84 10.33 -27.32
CA VAL A 38 -23.81 10.71 -26.36
C VAL A 38 -22.64 11.32 -27.14
N SER A 39 -22.17 12.50 -26.73
CA SER A 39 -21.07 13.17 -27.43
C SER A 39 -19.84 12.26 -27.44
N LYS A 40 -19.14 12.18 -28.58
CA LYS A 40 -17.91 11.36 -28.70
C LYS A 40 -16.86 11.73 -27.64
N VAL A 41 -16.89 13.00 -27.20
CA VAL A 41 -16.05 13.52 -26.12
C VAL A 41 -16.40 12.86 -24.79
N GLN A 42 -17.69 12.83 -24.42
CA GLN A 42 -18.15 12.19 -23.19
C GLN A 42 -17.79 10.70 -23.16
N VAL A 43 -18.04 9.97 -24.26
CA VAL A 43 -17.66 8.55 -24.36
C VAL A 43 -16.15 8.33 -24.17
N LYS A 44 -15.30 9.23 -24.69
CA LYS A 44 -13.85 9.16 -24.48
C LYS A 44 -13.47 9.45 -23.02
N LEU A 45 -14.14 10.41 -22.40
CA LEU A 45 -13.89 10.82 -21.02
C LEU A 45 -14.32 9.72 -20.05
N ASP A 46 -15.50 9.13 -20.26
CA ASP A 46 -16.01 7.99 -19.48
C ASP A 46 -15.10 6.77 -19.62
N ARG A 47 -14.61 6.48 -20.84
CA ARG A 47 -13.61 5.42 -21.07
C ARG A 47 -12.29 5.68 -20.35
N LYS A 48 -11.86 6.95 -20.27
CA LYS A 48 -10.64 7.32 -19.56
C LYS A 48 -10.85 7.17 -18.05
N GLN A 49 -11.97 7.67 -17.52
CA GLN A 49 -12.35 7.51 -16.12
C GLN A 49 -12.47 6.05 -15.71
N GLY A 50 -13.09 5.19 -16.53
CA GLY A 50 -13.17 3.76 -16.26
C GLY A 50 -11.80 3.07 -16.23
N LYS A 51 -10.89 3.45 -17.14
CA LYS A 51 -9.51 2.94 -17.12
C LYS A 51 -8.74 3.42 -15.89
N ASP A 52 -8.86 4.70 -15.55
CA ASP A 52 -8.16 5.28 -14.42
C ASP A 52 -8.68 4.70 -13.08
N ALA A 53 -10.00 4.46 -12.96
CA ALA A 53 -10.61 3.76 -11.83
C ALA A 53 -10.10 2.31 -11.70
N ALA A 54 -10.01 1.56 -12.80
CA ALA A 54 -9.47 0.19 -12.78
C ALA A 54 -7.99 0.15 -12.33
N ARG A 55 -7.18 1.13 -12.74
CA ARG A 55 -5.77 1.24 -12.29
C ARG A 55 -5.68 1.53 -10.80
N LEU A 56 -6.47 2.49 -10.30
CA LEU A 56 -6.51 2.84 -8.88
C LEU A 56 -6.92 1.65 -8.04
N TYR A 57 -7.92 0.90 -8.51
CA TYR A 57 -8.41 -0.30 -7.86
C TYR A 57 -7.33 -1.38 -7.71
N ALA A 58 -6.57 -1.65 -8.78
CA ALA A 58 -5.49 -2.64 -8.73
C ALA A 58 -4.35 -2.23 -7.79
N VAL A 59 -4.04 -0.94 -7.69
CA VAL A 59 -2.94 -0.41 -6.86
C VAL A 59 -3.35 -0.34 -5.39
N LEU A 60 -4.41 0.40 -5.09
CA LEU A 60 -4.81 0.76 -3.73
C LEU A 60 -5.81 -0.23 -3.12
N GLY A 61 -6.55 -0.97 -3.93
CA GLY A 61 -7.51 -1.98 -3.48
C GLY A 61 -8.89 -1.46 -3.12
N SER A 62 -9.18 -0.17 -3.32
CA SER A 62 -10.50 0.45 -3.11
C SER A 62 -11.19 0.81 -4.43
N GLU A 63 -12.47 0.46 -4.54
CA GLU A 63 -13.29 0.79 -5.71
C GLU A 63 -13.55 2.30 -5.78
N TYR A 64 -13.61 2.84 -7.00
CA TYR A 64 -13.99 4.23 -7.22
C TYR A 64 -15.42 4.48 -6.69
N ASN A 65 -15.57 5.40 -5.73
CA ASN A 65 -16.80 5.76 -5.00
C ASN A 65 -17.24 4.82 -3.85
N ARG A 66 -16.40 3.86 -3.43
CA ARG A 66 -16.63 3.12 -2.18
C ARG A 66 -15.79 3.73 -1.06
N GLU A 67 -16.22 3.54 0.19
CA GLU A 67 -15.40 3.95 1.34
C GLU A 67 -14.04 3.26 1.30
N ASP A 68 -12.97 4.05 1.45
CA ASP A 68 -11.62 3.52 1.55
C ASP A 68 -11.51 2.69 2.83
N LYS A 69 -11.17 1.40 2.69
CA LYS A 69 -10.95 0.51 3.85
C LYS A 69 -9.65 0.81 4.59
N TRP A 70 -8.74 1.53 3.94
CA TRP A 70 -7.43 1.87 4.45
C TRP A 70 -7.42 2.54 5.83
N PRO A 71 -8.22 3.61 6.09
CA PRO A 71 -8.40 4.17 7.43
C PRO A 71 -9.11 3.15 8.35
N GLY A 72 -8.33 2.30 9.02
CA GLY A 72 -8.85 1.28 9.94
C GLY A 72 -8.13 -0.05 9.85
N CYS A 73 -7.43 -0.30 8.74
CA CYS A 73 -6.64 -1.50 8.54
C CYS A 73 -5.52 -1.66 9.56
N ASP A 74 -5.28 -2.90 9.95
CA ASP A 74 -4.12 -3.26 10.79
C ASP A 74 -2.81 -2.77 10.16
N LEU A 75 -2.65 -2.94 8.84
CA LEU A 75 -1.44 -2.49 8.16
C LEU A 75 -1.21 -0.98 8.33
N GLN A 76 -2.25 -0.15 8.16
CA GLN A 76 -2.12 1.29 8.34
C GLN A 76 -1.78 1.67 9.78
N LYS A 77 -2.39 1.00 10.77
CA LYS A 77 -2.09 1.22 12.19
C LYS A 77 -0.64 0.85 12.54
N THR A 78 -0.06 -0.13 11.85
CA THR A 78 1.32 -0.57 12.11
C THR A 78 2.38 0.33 11.50
N ILE A 79 2.06 1.02 10.40
CA ILE A 79 3.00 1.86 9.65
C ILE A 79 3.15 3.20 10.38
N LEU A 80 4.41 3.60 10.62
CA LEU A 80 4.75 4.96 11.02
C LEU A 80 4.86 5.87 9.81
N THR A 81 4.11 6.95 9.84
CA THR A 81 4.27 8.10 8.93
C THR A 81 5.11 9.19 9.59
N GLN A 82 5.77 10.01 8.79
CA GLN A 82 6.57 11.14 9.30
C GLN A 82 5.69 12.09 10.12
N ASP A 83 4.50 12.43 9.60
CA ASP A 83 3.56 13.30 10.30
C ASP A 83 3.17 12.74 11.67
N ALA A 84 2.92 11.43 11.77
CA ALA A 84 2.61 10.80 13.05
C ALA A 84 3.75 10.94 14.07
N LEU A 85 5.02 10.95 13.65
CA LEU A 85 6.16 11.09 14.57
C LEU A 85 6.27 12.49 15.20
N TYR A 86 5.82 13.53 14.47
CA TYR A 86 5.86 14.91 14.92
C TYR A 86 4.57 15.35 15.62
N THR A 87 3.41 14.78 15.26
CA THR A 87 2.11 15.12 15.86
C THR A 87 1.85 14.39 17.17
N THR A 88 2.50 13.24 17.41
CA THR A 88 2.18 12.42 18.59
C THR A 88 2.71 13.05 19.89
N ASP A 89 1.81 13.29 20.85
CA ASP A 89 2.08 13.82 22.21
C ASP A 89 2.80 12.84 23.15
N GLN A 90 3.35 11.73 22.63
CA GLN A 90 4.05 10.74 23.45
C GLN A 90 5.32 11.37 24.01
N GLN A 91 5.31 11.60 25.31
CA GLN A 91 6.46 12.12 26.03
C GLN A 91 7.60 11.10 26.01
N PRO A 92 8.86 11.56 25.91
CA PRO A 92 10.01 10.68 26.05
C PRO A 92 10.00 10.01 27.41
N GLN A 93 10.48 8.76 27.46
CA GLN A 93 10.68 8.08 28.73
C GLN A 93 11.90 8.69 29.41
N VAL A 94 11.71 9.26 30.60
CA VAL A 94 12.80 9.83 31.39
C VAL A 94 13.31 8.78 32.37
N LEU A 95 14.60 8.48 32.32
CA LEU A 95 15.31 7.70 33.33
C LEU A 95 16.03 8.65 34.28
N ASN A 96 15.85 8.43 35.58
CA ASN A 96 16.48 9.26 36.61
C ASN A 96 17.63 8.49 37.24
N PHE A 97 18.82 9.08 37.19
CA PHE A 97 20.02 8.65 37.90
C PHE A 97 20.33 9.69 39.01
N ALA A 98 21.28 9.39 39.89
CA ALA A 98 21.64 10.31 40.97
C ALA A 98 22.31 11.59 40.42
N GLU A 99 23.10 11.44 39.35
CA GLU A 99 23.94 12.46 38.74
C GLU A 99 23.21 13.23 37.62
N GLY A 100 22.09 12.70 37.10
CA GLY A 100 21.35 13.33 36.01
C GLY A 100 20.20 12.48 35.46
N THR A 101 19.62 12.93 34.35
CA THR A 101 18.50 12.27 33.68
C THR A 101 18.84 11.89 32.25
N VAL A 102 18.26 10.79 31.76
CA VAL A 102 18.35 10.38 30.35
C VAL A 102 16.96 10.37 29.73
N GLU A 103 16.78 11.16 28.68
CA GLU A 103 15.52 11.25 27.94
C GLU A 103 15.55 10.32 26.73
N ILE A 104 14.76 9.24 26.78
CA ILE A 104 14.71 8.27 25.70
C ILE A 104 13.48 8.51 24.81
N PRO A 105 13.67 8.76 23.50
CA PRO A 105 12.57 8.88 22.55
C PRO A 105 11.68 7.62 22.51
N PRO A 106 10.37 7.78 22.21
CA PRO A 106 9.44 6.66 22.14
C PRO A 106 9.73 5.70 20.99
N HIS A 107 10.32 6.19 19.89
CA HIS A 107 10.64 5.41 18.71
C HIS A 107 12.12 5.56 18.36
N LEU A 108 12.80 4.43 18.33
CA LEU A 108 14.24 4.33 18.07
C LEU A 108 14.47 3.68 16.70
N ASN A 109 15.53 4.12 16.03
CA ASN A 109 16.00 3.59 14.76
C ASN A 109 16.87 2.33 14.96
N TYR A 110 17.29 1.71 13.85
CA TYR A 110 18.21 0.57 13.79
C TYR A 110 17.75 -0.71 14.50
N GLY A 111 16.46 -0.81 14.81
CA GLY A 111 15.90 -1.97 15.50
C GLY A 111 16.22 -2.02 16.99
N ILE A 112 16.72 -0.93 17.57
CA ILE A 112 17.12 -0.85 18.97
C ILE A 112 15.89 -0.81 19.90
N GLY A 113 14.74 -0.33 19.40
CA GLY A 113 13.54 -0.12 20.20
C GLY A 113 12.79 -1.37 20.69
N GLY A 114 13.24 -2.59 20.36
CA GLY A 114 12.55 -3.83 20.77
C GLY A 114 13.41 -4.73 21.66
N GLY A 115 12.81 -5.27 22.73
CA GLY A 115 13.47 -6.20 23.67
C GLY A 115 14.30 -5.52 24.75
N GLU A 116 15.27 -6.25 25.31
CA GLU A 116 16.14 -5.78 26.39
C GLU A 116 17.20 -4.76 25.94
N GLY A 117 17.42 -4.61 24.62
CA GLY A 117 18.46 -3.72 24.08
C GLY A 117 18.33 -2.25 24.50
N LYS A 118 17.10 -1.72 24.54
CA LYS A 118 16.84 -0.35 25.04
C LYS A 118 17.30 -0.20 26.49
N LYS A 119 16.99 -1.20 27.32
CA LYS A 119 17.36 -1.24 28.74
C LYS A 119 18.88 -1.30 28.89
N LEU A 120 19.52 -2.21 28.16
CA LEU A 120 20.96 -2.39 28.21
C LEU A 120 21.72 -1.13 27.81
N LEU A 121 21.30 -0.45 26.75
CA LEU A 121 22.01 0.72 26.23
C LEU A 121 21.88 1.97 27.11
N PHE A 122 20.72 2.20 27.72
CA PHE A 122 20.46 3.45 28.43
C PHE A 122 20.45 3.31 29.96
N GLU A 123 20.16 2.13 30.51
CA GLU A 123 20.18 1.90 31.96
C GLU A 123 21.49 1.26 32.42
N VAL A 124 21.95 0.22 31.73
CA VAL A 124 23.06 -0.63 32.21
C VAL A 124 24.42 -0.18 31.69
N LEU A 125 24.49 0.25 30.43
CA LEU A 125 25.78 0.58 29.81
C LEU A 125 26.47 1.80 30.44
N PRO A 126 25.78 2.92 30.75
CA PRO A 126 26.43 4.08 31.38
C PRO A 126 27.07 3.73 32.72
N THR A 127 26.39 2.95 33.57
CA THR A 127 26.90 2.54 34.88
C THR A 127 28.13 1.65 34.74
N LEU A 128 28.05 0.61 33.90
CA LEU A 128 29.18 -0.28 33.66
C LEU A 128 30.38 0.44 33.02
N THR A 129 30.14 1.44 32.18
CA THR A 129 31.21 2.18 31.51
C THR A 129 31.94 3.09 32.50
N ALA A 130 31.21 3.79 33.37
CA ALA A 130 31.82 4.61 34.41
C ALA A 130 32.59 3.76 35.43
N GLU A 131 32.03 2.63 35.87
CA GLU A 131 32.70 1.69 36.79
C GLU A 131 34.01 1.14 36.21
N ASN A 132 34.02 0.75 34.93
CA ASN A 132 35.22 0.21 34.28
C ASN A 132 36.31 1.27 34.04
N GLY A 133 35.94 2.56 33.95
CA GLY A 133 36.89 3.65 33.76
C GLY A 133 37.77 3.91 34.99
N VAL A 134 37.29 3.50 36.16
CA VAL A 134 37.94 3.75 37.45
C VAL A 134 38.83 2.56 37.79
N THR A 135 40.14 2.76 37.66
CA THR A 135 41.14 1.69 37.82
C THR A 135 41.90 1.76 39.15
N THR A 136 41.83 2.90 39.83
CA THR A 136 42.49 3.18 41.11
C THR A 136 41.47 3.24 42.25
N PHE A 137 41.88 2.85 43.45
CA PHE A 137 41.04 2.84 44.66
C PHE A 137 41.59 3.84 45.70
N ASP A 138 41.43 5.13 45.42
CA ASP A 138 41.88 6.26 46.25
C ASP A 138 40.71 7.02 46.88
N GLU A 139 40.97 7.97 47.80
CA GLU A 139 39.94 8.80 48.45
C GLU A 139 39.11 9.66 47.46
N ASN A 140 39.66 9.97 46.29
CA ASN A 140 38.99 10.77 45.25
C ASN A 140 38.06 9.94 44.34
N THR A 141 38.10 8.61 44.45
CA THR A 141 37.39 7.72 43.52
C THR A 141 35.91 7.95 43.45
N VAL A 142 35.26 8.27 44.56
CA VAL A 142 33.82 8.56 44.58
C VAL A 142 33.50 9.75 43.69
N LYS A 143 34.27 10.84 43.79
CA LYS A 143 34.07 12.03 42.95
C LYS A 143 34.36 11.73 41.48
N GLU A 144 35.44 10.99 41.21
CA GLU A 144 35.80 10.58 39.86
C GLU A 144 34.71 9.70 39.22
N THR A 145 34.08 8.80 40.01
CA THR A 145 32.97 7.97 39.53
C THR A 145 31.72 8.80 39.23
N GLU A 146 31.39 9.78 40.07
CA GLU A 146 30.24 10.68 39.87
C GLU A 146 30.43 11.55 38.62
N GLU A 147 31.63 12.09 38.43
CA GLU A 147 31.99 12.89 37.24
C GLU A 147 31.96 12.03 35.97
N ALA A 148 32.57 10.84 36.00
CA ALA A 148 32.53 9.90 34.88
C ALA A 148 31.10 9.50 34.53
N MET A 149 30.26 9.23 35.53
CA MET A 149 28.83 8.96 35.35
C MET A 149 28.12 10.13 34.67
N ALA A 150 28.34 11.37 35.12
CA ALA A 150 27.74 12.55 34.51
C ALA A 150 28.11 12.69 33.01
N GLU A 151 29.36 12.41 32.64
CA GLU A 151 29.79 12.38 31.24
C GLU A 151 29.10 11.26 30.44
N GLU A 152 29.00 10.05 31.00
CA GLU A 152 28.33 8.93 30.34
C GLU A 152 26.83 9.19 30.16
N LEU A 153 26.15 9.85 31.11
CA LEU A 153 24.76 10.28 30.97
C LEU A 153 24.59 11.33 29.85
N GLN A 154 25.54 12.27 29.71
CA GLN A 154 25.53 13.20 28.60
C GLN A 154 25.70 12.48 27.25
N LYS A 155 26.62 11.51 27.16
CA LYS A 155 26.83 10.68 25.97
C LYS A 155 25.56 9.85 25.65
N ALA A 156 24.92 9.28 26.66
CA ALA A 156 23.67 8.54 26.52
C ALA A 156 22.54 9.42 25.97
N ASN A 157 22.41 10.66 26.45
CA ASN A 157 21.45 11.64 25.92
C ASN A 157 21.76 12.03 24.46
N MET A 158 23.03 12.25 24.11
CA MET A 158 23.42 12.50 22.72
C MET A 158 23.11 11.30 21.82
N PHE A 159 23.37 10.09 22.31
CA PHE A 159 23.08 8.85 21.61
C PHE A 159 21.56 8.65 21.42
N ALA A 160 20.75 8.95 22.45
CA ALA A 160 19.29 8.91 22.36
C ALA A 160 18.78 9.80 21.23
N LYS A 161 19.33 11.02 21.11
CA LYS A 161 19.01 11.95 20.00
C LYS A 161 19.44 11.41 18.64
N LEU A 162 20.62 10.78 18.55
CA LEU A 162 21.13 10.21 17.31
C LEU A 162 20.26 9.05 16.81
N VAL A 163 19.80 8.20 17.74
CA VAL A 163 19.00 7.01 17.44
C VAL A 163 17.51 7.34 17.26
N ASP A 164 17.05 8.53 17.62
CA ASP A 164 15.65 8.93 17.42
C ASP A 164 15.21 8.74 15.96
N LEU A 165 14.09 8.05 15.77
CA LEU A 165 13.52 7.83 14.45
C LEU A 165 13.11 9.13 13.76
N ARG A 166 12.83 10.20 14.51
CA ARG A 166 12.56 11.54 13.97
C ARG A 166 13.74 12.08 13.16
N ASN A 167 14.96 11.66 13.48
CA ASN A 167 16.19 12.05 12.79
C ASN A 167 16.59 11.06 11.69
N ALA A 168 15.84 9.98 11.49
CA ALA A 168 16.15 8.97 10.49
C ALA A 168 15.75 9.41 9.08
N ASN A 169 16.48 8.89 8.08
CA ASN A 169 16.10 9.04 6.68
C ASN A 169 14.92 8.13 6.30
N ALA A 170 14.39 8.31 5.08
CA ALA A 170 13.28 7.48 4.57
C ALA A 170 13.59 5.96 4.59
N ARG A 171 14.86 5.56 4.45
CA ARG A 171 15.26 4.14 4.53
C ARG A 171 15.22 3.61 5.96
N GLY A 172 15.60 4.41 6.95
CA GLY A 172 15.49 4.08 8.38
C GLY A 172 14.03 3.93 8.81
N LEU A 173 13.17 4.88 8.42
CA LEU A 173 11.72 4.76 8.65
C LEU A 173 11.14 3.50 8.00
N ALA A 174 11.52 3.22 6.75
CA ALA A 174 11.11 2.01 6.06
C ALA A 174 11.60 0.72 6.74
N TYR A 175 12.80 0.74 7.35
CA TYR A 175 13.33 -0.39 8.10
C TYR A 175 12.45 -0.71 9.32
N GLU A 176 12.13 0.30 10.13
CA GLU A 176 11.25 0.12 11.30
C GLU A 176 9.84 -0.34 10.89
N ASN A 177 9.27 0.26 9.83
CA ASN A 177 7.97 -0.16 9.32
C ASN A 177 7.97 -1.62 8.86
N ARG A 178 9.01 -2.08 8.16
CA ARG A 178 9.13 -3.51 7.80
C ARG A 178 9.17 -4.41 9.03
N ARG A 179 9.93 -4.04 10.06
CA ARG A 179 10.00 -4.80 11.31
C ARG A 179 8.64 -4.90 12.00
N ARG A 180 7.92 -3.78 12.11
CA ARG A 180 6.56 -3.73 12.70
C ARG A 180 5.55 -4.56 11.92
N ILE A 181 5.62 -4.52 10.59
CA ILE A 181 4.78 -5.34 9.71
C ILE A 181 5.06 -6.82 9.92
N ILE A 182 6.33 -7.24 9.94
CA ILE A 182 6.70 -8.64 10.19
C ILE A 182 6.14 -9.09 11.53
N ALA A 183 6.32 -8.32 12.60
CA ALA A 183 5.80 -8.67 13.92
C ALA A 183 4.27 -8.80 13.95
N THR A 184 3.53 -7.96 13.21
CA THR A 184 2.06 -7.93 13.25
C THR A 184 1.38 -8.99 12.38
N PHE A 185 2.00 -9.34 11.25
CA PHE A 185 1.44 -10.30 10.28
C PHE A 185 2.00 -11.72 10.45
N SER A 186 3.05 -11.89 11.25
CA SER A 186 3.57 -13.20 11.66
C SER A 186 2.59 -13.94 12.59
N THR A 187 2.76 -15.26 12.71
CA THR A 187 2.03 -16.01 13.75
C THR A 187 2.67 -15.77 15.12
N PRO A 188 1.90 -15.87 16.22
CA PRO A 188 2.46 -15.82 17.57
C PRO A 188 3.52 -16.92 17.83
N SER A 189 3.39 -18.07 17.16
CA SER A 189 4.35 -19.18 17.26
C SER A 189 5.68 -18.89 16.55
N GLN A 190 5.67 -18.04 15.52
CA GLN A 190 6.86 -17.69 14.73
C GLN A 190 6.86 -16.18 14.45
N PRO A 191 7.23 -15.33 15.43
CA PRO A 191 7.09 -13.87 15.36
C PRO A 191 8.00 -13.19 14.33
N HIS A 192 8.92 -13.94 13.73
CA HIS A 192 9.90 -13.47 12.75
C HIS A 192 9.78 -14.21 11.40
N ASP A 193 8.64 -14.82 11.11
CA ASP A 193 8.42 -15.51 9.85
C ASP A 193 8.24 -14.51 8.70
N THR A 194 9.31 -14.35 7.92
CA THR A 194 9.31 -13.50 6.72
C THR A 194 8.82 -14.22 5.46
N GLY A 195 8.71 -15.55 5.51
CA GLY A 195 8.31 -16.40 4.39
C GLY A 195 6.79 -16.49 4.21
N ARG A 196 6.03 -16.13 5.23
CA ARG A 196 4.57 -16.19 5.24
C ARG A 196 3.93 -15.31 4.13
N PRO A 197 2.98 -15.83 3.33
CA PRO A 197 2.32 -15.07 2.26
C PRO A 197 1.66 -13.76 2.73
N GLU A 198 1.05 -13.77 3.91
CA GLU A 198 0.41 -12.60 4.54
C GLU A 198 1.44 -11.49 4.83
N VAL A 199 2.60 -11.86 5.37
CA VAL A 199 3.71 -10.93 5.66
C VAL A 199 4.27 -10.36 4.36
N GLN A 200 4.52 -11.22 3.36
CA GLN A 200 5.00 -10.78 2.05
C GLN A 200 4.01 -9.83 1.37
N ALA A 201 2.71 -10.13 1.41
CA ALA A 201 1.67 -9.26 0.86
C ALA A 201 1.59 -7.91 1.59
N ALA A 202 1.76 -7.89 2.91
CA ALA A 202 1.81 -6.67 3.71
C ALA A 202 3.00 -5.79 3.35
N LEU A 203 4.20 -6.37 3.24
CA LEU A 203 5.42 -5.67 2.83
C LEU A 203 5.30 -5.08 1.43
N LEU A 204 4.77 -5.85 0.47
CA LEU A 204 4.51 -5.37 -0.89
C LEU A 204 3.47 -4.23 -0.89
N THR A 205 2.43 -4.33 -0.06
CA THR A 205 1.39 -3.30 0.04
C THR A 205 1.95 -1.99 0.57
N MET A 206 2.81 -2.02 1.59
CA MET A 206 3.53 -0.84 2.07
C MET A 206 4.39 -0.21 0.96
N GLN A 207 5.15 -1.02 0.22
CA GLN A 207 5.99 -0.53 -0.89
C GLN A 207 5.16 0.08 -2.02
N ILE A 208 4.04 -0.55 -2.38
CA ILE A 208 3.10 -0.07 -3.41
C ILE A 208 2.56 1.31 -3.02
N ARG A 209 2.14 1.48 -1.76
CA ARG A 209 1.61 2.77 -1.27
C ARG A 209 2.67 3.88 -1.24
N ASN A 210 3.88 3.57 -0.77
CA ASN A 210 4.99 4.53 -0.78
C ASN A 210 5.41 4.94 -2.20
N LEU A 211 5.41 3.99 -3.14
CA LEU A 211 5.75 4.29 -4.53
C LEU A 211 4.61 5.04 -5.24
N TRP A 212 3.37 4.75 -4.87
CA TRP A 212 2.20 5.46 -5.37
C TRP A 212 2.18 6.93 -4.94
N SER A 213 2.45 7.23 -3.66
CA SER A 213 2.56 8.62 -3.18
C SER A 213 3.67 9.38 -3.90
N HIS A 214 4.83 8.76 -4.10
CA HIS A 214 5.91 9.35 -4.90
C HIS A 214 5.47 9.63 -6.34
N LEU A 215 4.77 8.71 -7.01
CA LEU A 215 4.34 8.89 -8.39
C LEU A 215 3.21 9.92 -8.57
N LEU A 216 2.44 10.22 -7.52
CA LEU A 216 1.46 11.30 -7.51
C LEU A 216 2.12 12.67 -7.68
N GLU A 217 3.25 12.86 -6.99
CA GLU A 217 4.11 14.05 -7.11
C GLU A 217 4.91 14.01 -8.41
N PHE A 218 5.54 12.88 -8.72
CA PHE A 218 6.46 12.70 -9.85
C PHE A 218 5.82 11.94 -11.02
N ARG A 219 4.84 12.58 -11.67
CA ARG A 219 4.03 11.95 -12.74
C ARG A 219 4.81 11.51 -13.99
N LYS A 220 6.03 12.01 -14.21
CA LYS A 220 6.86 11.70 -15.38
C LYS A 220 7.84 10.55 -15.16
N ASP A 221 7.89 9.96 -13.96
CA ASP A 221 8.79 8.85 -13.69
C ASP A 221 8.23 7.52 -14.22
N VAL A 222 8.71 7.15 -15.42
CA VAL A 222 8.28 5.92 -16.12
C VAL A 222 8.89 4.66 -15.50
N ASN A 223 10.11 4.76 -14.94
CA ASN A 223 10.83 3.63 -14.37
C ASN A 223 10.16 3.17 -13.08
N ASN A 224 9.85 4.12 -12.20
CA ASN A 224 9.13 3.83 -10.96
C ASN A 224 7.69 3.38 -11.23
N ARG A 225 7.02 3.90 -12.27
CA ARG A 225 5.73 3.34 -12.71
C ARG A 225 5.86 1.87 -13.13
N ARG A 226 6.92 1.48 -13.84
CA ARG A 226 7.18 0.08 -14.18
C ARG A 226 7.42 -0.77 -12.94
N ALA A 227 8.17 -0.25 -11.95
CA ALA A 227 8.39 -0.93 -10.68
C ALA A 227 7.08 -1.14 -9.91
N LEU A 228 6.21 -0.12 -9.84
CA LEU A 228 4.89 -0.21 -9.22
C LEU A 228 4.06 -1.36 -9.83
N ARG A 229 4.03 -1.44 -11.16
CA ARG A 229 3.32 -2.52 -11.85
C ARG A 229 3.82 -3.89 -11.43
N ARG A 230 5.14 -4.08 -11.36
CA ARG A 230 5.74 -5.36 -10.92
C ARG A 230 5.34 -5.70 -9.49
N LEU A 231 5.38 -4.74 -8.57
CA LEU A 231 5.02 -4.95 -7.16
C LEU A 231 3.56 -5.37 -7.01
N VAL A 232 2.63 -4.71 -7.70
CA VAL A 232 1.20 -5.06 -7.66
C VAL A 232 0.96 -6.47 -8.21
N HIS A 233 1.60 -6.84 -9.32
CA HIS A 233 1.50 -8.18 -9.87
C HIS A 233 2.09 -9.24 -8.93
N GLN A 234 3.22 -8.93 -8.28
CA GLN A 234 3.84 -9.79 -7.29
C GLN A 234 2.92 -10.00 -6.08
N ARG A 235 2.30 -8.93 -5.56
CA ARG A 235 1.31 -9.01 -4.47
C ARG A 235 0.13 -9.90 -4.87
N GLY A 236 -0.42 -9.67 -6.06
CA GLY A 236 -1.51 -10.49 -6.59
C GLY A 236 -1.14 -11.96 -6.76
N LYS A 237 0.12 -12.27 -7.14
CA LYS A 237 0.61 -13.66 -7.20
C LYS A 237 0.67 -14.30 -5.81
N VAL A 238 1.20 -13.60 -4.81
CA VAL A 238 1.29 -14.08 -3.43
C VAL A 238 -0.10 -14.32 -2.84
N LEU A 239 -1.04 -13.39 -3.03
CA LEU A 239 -2.39 -13.51 -2.51
C LEU A 239 -3.20 -14.61 -3.23
N ARG A 240 -3.05 -14.78 -4.54
CA ARG A 240 -3.65 -15.92 -5.27
C ARG A 240 -3.05 -17.26 -4.84
N TYR A 241 -1.76 -17.30 -4.51
CA TYR A 241 -1.15 -18.50 -3.92
C TYR A 241 -1.76 -18.81 -2.55
N LEU A 242 -1.88 -17.80 -1.68
CA LEU A 242 -2.52 -17.97 -0.37
C LEU A 242 -3.96 -18.49 -0.52
N LYS A 243 -4.77 -17.91 -1.42
CA LYS A 243 -6.13 -18.37 -1.69
C LYS A 243 -6.22 -19.84 -2.10
N ARG A 244 -5.27 -20.30 -2.93
CA ARG A 244 -5.20 -21.71 -3.37
C ARG A 244 -4.78 -22.65 -2.24
N LEU A 245 -3.96 -22.16 -1.32
CA LEU A 245 -3.45 -22.93 -0.18
C LEU A 245 -4.50 -23.02 0.93
N ASP A 246 -5.09 -21.88 1.30
CA ASP A 246 -6.03 -21.73 2.39
C ASP A 246 -6.91 -20.50 2.14
N ARG A 247 -8.20 -20.75 1.88
CA ARG A 247 -9.16 -19.71 1.55
C ARG A 247 -9.53 -18.86 2.76
N ASP A 248 -9.64 -19.44 3.94
CA ASP A 248 -10.05 -18.74 5.15
C ASP A 248 -8.98 -17.74 5.57
N ARG A 249 -7.69 -18.13 5.46
CA ARG A 249 -6.55 -17.20 5.66
C ARG A 249 -6.54 -16.06 4.67
N TYR A 250 -6.90 -16.32 3.42
CA TYR A 250 -6.99 -15.30 2.38
C TYR A 250 -8.10 -14.29 2.69
N GLU A 251 -9.31 -14.76 3.02
CA GLU A 251 -10.44 -13.89 3.36
C GLU A 251 -10.16 -13.07 4.62
N ALA A 252 -9.46 -13.64 5.61
CA ALA A 252 -9.06 -12.94 6.83
C ALA A 252 -7.97 -11.87 6.61
N VAL A 253 -7.04 -12.05 5.65
CA VAL A 253 -5.94 -11.10 5.45
C VAL A 253 -6.32 -9.87 4.63
N LEU A 254 -7.27 -10.00 3.70
CA LEU A 254 -7.75 -8.90 2.85
C LEU A 254 -8.14 -7.62 3.62
N PRO A 255 -9.03 -7.68 4.64
CA PRO A 255 -9.40 -6.48 5.41
C PRO A 255 -8.23 -5.92 6.22
N ARG A 256 -7.31 -6.77 6.69
CA ARG A 256 -6.11 -6.34 7.44
C ARG A 256 -5.15 -5.53 6.56
N LEU A 257 -5.10 -5.81 5.25
CA LEU A 257 -4.30 -5.09 4.26
C LEU A 257 -5.02 -3.88 3.64
N GLY A 258 -6.35 -3.82 3.78
CA GLY A 258 -7.20 -2.83 3.14
C GLY A 258 -7.36 -3.07 1.65
N LEU A 259 -7.54 -4.34 1.27
CA LEU A 259 -7.71 -4.77 -0.12
C LEU A 259 -9.05 -5.47 -0.29
N ASP A 260 -9.67 -5.26 -1.45
CA ASP A 260 -10.83 -6.02 -1.90
C ASP A 260 -10.42 -7.25 -2.73
N GLU A 261 -11.28 -8.27 -2.74
CA GLU A 261 -11.05 -9.50 -3.51
C GLU A 261 -10.82 -9.20 -5.00
N GLY A 262 -11.66 -8.35 -5.60
CA GLY A 262 -11.51 -7.95 -7.00
C GLY A 262 -10.19 -7.23 -7.33
N SER A 263 -9.49 -6.65 -6.35
CA SER A 263 -8.18 -6.02 -6.57
C SER A 263 -7.03 -7.03 -6.75
N VAL A 264 -7.29 -8.27 -6.37
CA VAL A 264 -6.37 -9.41 -6.50
C VAL A 264 -6.77 -10.29 -7.68
N GLU A 265 -8.07 -10.34 -7.97
CA GLU A 265 -8.67 -11.20 -8.97
C GLU A 265 -8.74 -10.56 -10.37
N GLY A 266 -8.64 -11.42 -11.39
CA GLY A 266 -8.73 -10.99 -12.78
C GLY A 266 -7.43 -10.43 -13.37
N GLU A 267 -7.58 -9.69 -14.47
CA GLU A 267 -6.49 -9.05 -15.17
C GLU A 267 -6.14 -7.72 -14.50
N LEU A 268 -4.93 -7.64 -13.93
CA LEU A 268 -4.44 -6.44 -13.26
C LEU A 268 -3.98 -5.41 -14.31
N VAL A 269 -4.87 -4.50 -14.68
CA VAL A 269 -4.56 -3.40 -15.60
C VAL A 269 -4.06 -2.19 -14.81
N ILE A 270 -2.77 -1.86 -14.98
CA ILE A 270 -2.06 -0.79 -14.25
C ILE A 270 -1.39 0.18 -15.21
#